data_AF-A0A412LI89-F1
#
_entry.id   AF-A0A412LI89-F1
#
_cell.length_a   1.000
_cell.length_b   1.000
_cell.length_c   1.000
_cell.angle_alpha   90.00
_cell.angle_beta   90.00
_cell.angle_gamma   90.00
#
_symmetry.space_group_name_H-M   'P 1'
#
loop_
_entity.id
_entity.type
_entity.pdbx_description
1 polymer ?
#
loop_
_entity_poly.entity_id
_entity_poly.type
_entity_poly.pdbx_seq_one_letter_code
_entity_poly.pdbx_strand_id
1 'polypeptide(L)'
;MPKKDKPLTAKQEAFAREMAKPRAKQQDAYRAAYDCKRMNYNSISCAASKLMRDPRIAHRIQEIRDAAAKDCRWELQDAAAPLFEVLDGALPIFRRHAAEGSINGDARLAITESVKLLNDMFGVDGAKAAMAEAGVTIVDDLG
;
A
#
# COMPACT_ATOMS: atom_id res chain seq x y z
N MET A 1 35.18 -7.38 20.17
CA MET A 1 33.83 -7.21 20.77
C MET A 1 32.90 -6.63 19.70
N PRO A 2 31.76 -7.27 19.37
CA PRO A 2 30.78 -6.64 18.50
C PRO A 2 30.25 -5.38 19.19
N LYS A 3 30.29 -4.23 18.50
CA LYS A 3 29.81 -2.97 19.07
C LYS A 3 28.32 -3.10 19.32
N LYS A 4 27.90 -2.93 20.57
CA LYS A 4 26.48 -2.90 20.98
C LYS A 4 25.73 -1.92 20.08
N ASP A 5 24.73 -2.40 19.35
CA ASP A 5 23.94 -1.56 18.44
C ASP A 5 23.26 -0.45 19.24
N LYS A 6 23.75 0.78 19.08
CA LYS A 6 23.10 1.94 19.71
C LYS A 6 21.72 2.14 19.06
N PRO A 7 20.67 2.44 19.82
CA PRO A 7 19.38 2.81 19.26
C PRO A 7 19.51 4.10 18.45
N LEU A 8 18.59 4.29 17.48
CA LEU A 8 18.53 5.53 16.70
C LEU A 8 18.22 6.72 17.61
N THR A 9 18.91 7.83 17.38
CA THR A 9 18.62 9.09 18.07
C THR A 9 17.34 9.72 17.55
N ALA A 10 16.72 10.61 18.34
CA ALA A 10 15.51 11.33 17.93
C ALA A 10 15.65 12.06 16.58
N LYS A 11 16.84 12.61 16.28
CA LYS A 11 17.12 13.27 15.00
C LYS A 11 17.23 12.29 13.84
N GLN A 12 17.84 11.12 14.06
CA GLN A 12 17.88 10.05 13.04
C GLN A 12 16.50 9.48 12.76
N GLU A 13 15.66 9.36 13.78
CA GLU A 13 14.26 8.98 13.64
C GLU A 13 13.46 10.02 12.85
N ALA A 14 13.65 11.31 13.13
CA ALA A 14 13.04 12.38 12.33
C ALA A 14 13.49 12.31 10.87
N PHE A 15 14.79 12.10 10.62
CA PHE A 15 15.33 11.92 9.27
C PHE A 15 14.70 10.71 8.56
N ALA A 16 14.57 9.57 9.26
CA ALA A 16 13.95 8.36 8.70
C ALA A 16 12.48 8.60 8.32
N ARG A 17 11.71 9.29 9.17
CA ARG A 17 10.31 9.67 8.87
C ARG A 17 10.21 10.57 7.64
N GLU A 18 11.09 11.57 7.52
CA GLU A 18 11.11 12.45 6.36
C GLU A 18 11.51 11.72 5.08
N MET A 19 12.48 10.79 5.16
CA MET A 19 12.89 9.95 4.03
C MET A 19 11.85 8.91 3.61
N ALA A 20 10.95 8.52 4.52
CA ALA A 20 9.88 7.58 4.22
C ALA A 20 8.79 8.20 3.31
N LYS A 21 8.69 9.53 3.25
CA LYS A 21 7.70 10.24 2.42
C LYS A 21 7.92 9.98 0.91
N PRO A 22 6.84 10.02 0.09
CA PRO A 22 6.96 9.91 -1.35
C PRO A 22 7.86 10.98 -1.94
N ARG A 23 8.74 10.60 -2.88
CA ARG A 23 9.67 11.51 -3.58
C ARG A 23 10.60 12.32 -2.65
N ALA A 24 10.86 11.82 -1.44
CA ALA A 24 11.75 12.48 -0.48
C ALA A 24 13.18 12.60 -1.02
N LYS A 25 13.80 13.78 -0.81
CA LYS A 25 15.21 14.03 -1.09
C LYS A 25 16.02 14.02 0.20
N GLN A 26 17.21 13.44 0.16
CA GLN A 26 18.09 13.28 1.33
C GLN A 26 18.42 14.63 1.99
N GLN A 27 18.65 15.66 1.18
CA GLN A 27 19.00 16.99 1.68
C GLN A 27 17.83 17.65 2.42
N ASP A 28 16.61 17.50 1.90
CA ASP A 28 15.41 18.09 2.50
C ASP A 28 15.06 17.38 3.80
N ALA A 29 15.13 16.04 3.82
CA ALA A 29 14.98 15.25 5.04
C ALA A 29 16.01 15.60 6.10
N TYR A 30 17.26 15.86 5.70
CA TYR A 30 18.31 16.29 6.63
C TYR A 30 18.02 17.67 7.21
N ARG A 31 17.61 18.64 6.38
CA ARG A 31 17.23 20.00 6.82
C ARG A 31 16.04 20.00 7.77
N ALA A 32 15.09 19.09 7.57
CA ALA A 32 13.95 18.92 8.47
C ALA A 32 14.33 18.31 9.83
N ALA A 33 15.36 17.45 9.86
CA ALA A 33 15.75 16.74 11.08
C ALA A 33 16.91 17.38 11.88
N TYR A 34 17.73 18.22 11.25
CA TYR A 34 18.95 18.80 11.84
C TYR A 34 19.01 20.33 11.66
N ASP A 35 19.63 21.03 12.62
CA ASP A 35 19.94 22.45 12.48
C ASP A 35 21.04 22.64 11.42
N CYS A 36 20.65 23.22 10.29
CA CYS A 36 21.50 23.44 9.13
C CYS A 36 21.89 24.91 8.92
N LYS A 37 21.62 25.82 9.87
CA LYS A 37 21.82 27.28 9.71
C LYS A 37 23.25 27.69 9.29
N ARG A 38 24.25 26.90 9.69
CA ARG A 38 25.68 27.17 9.40
C ARG A 38 26.28 26.20 8.37
N MET A 39 25.46 25.41 7.68
CA MET A 39 25.92 24.40 6.73
C MET A 39 25.63 24.84 5.29
N ASN A 40 26.63 24.67 4.42
CA ASN A 40 26.42 24.81 2.98
C ASN A 40 25.75 23.55 2.39
N TYR A 41 25.29 23.66 1.14
CA TYR A 41 24.59 22.57 0.45
C TYR A 41 25.41 21.28 0.37
N ASN A 42 26.69 21.37 0.02
CA ASN A 42 27.56 20.19 -0.13
C ASN A 42 27.77 19.47 1.20
N SER A 43 27.93 20.21 2.30
CA SER A 43 28.02 19.65 3.65
C SER A 43 26.75 18.90 4.04
N ILE A 44 25.57 19.45 3.75
CA ILE A 44 24.28 18.80 3.99
C ILE A 44 24.17 17.53 3.16
N SER A 45 24.48 17.61 1.87
CA SER A 45 24.41 16.45 0.96
C SER A 45 25.33 15.32 1.40
N CYS A 46 26.57 15.63 1.79
CA CYS A 46 27.49 14.63 2.34
C CYS A 46 27.00 14.03 3.65
N ALA A 47 26.47 14.85 4.57
CA ALA A 47 25.98 14.36 5.86
C ALA A 47 24.75 13.46 5.70
N ALA A 48 23.80 13.85 4.85
CA ALA A 48 22.61 13.06 4.55
C ALA A 48 22.98 11.72 3.87
N SER A 49 23.91 11.75 2.91
CA SER A 49 24.41 10.53 2.26
C SER A 49 25.07 9.58 3.26
N LYS A 50 25.82 10.10 4.24
CA LYS A 50 26.40 9.29 5.31
C LYS A 50 25.33 8.63 6.19
N LEU A 51 24.25 9.34 6.52
CA LEU A 51 23.13 8.76 7.27
C LEU A 51 22.44 7.64 6.47
N MET A 52 22.24 7.83 5.17
CA MET A 52 21.63 6.80 4.32
C MET A 52 22.46 5.53 4.16
N ARG A 53 23.78 5.58 4.43
CA ARG A 53 24.65 4.40 4.48
C ARG A 53 24.57 3.64 5.80
N ASP A 54 23.90 4.18 6.81
CA ASP A 54 23.67 3.48 8.06
C ASP A 54 22.54 2.45 7.86
N PRO A 55 22.82 1.14 7.96
CA PRO A 55 21.81 0.12 7.70
C PRO A 55 20.62 0.24 8.66
N ARG A 56 20.82 0.74 9.88
CA ARG A 56 19.74 0.93 10.85
C ARG A 56 18.73 1.97 10.39
N ILE A 57 19.21 3.03 9.75
CA ILE A 57 18.34 4.07 9.17
C ILE A 57 17.63 3.53 7.94
N ALA A 58 18.33 2.78 7.08
CA ALA A 58 17.73 2.16 5.90
C ALA A 58 16.60 1.19 6.27
N HIS A 59 16.83 0.30 7.24
CA HIS A 59 15.81 -0.60 7.77
C HIS A 59 14.65 0.17 8.38
N ARG A 60 14.92 1.23 9.17
CA ARG A 60 13.86 2.03 9.77
C ARG A 60 12.97 2.73 8.74
N ILE A 61 13.55 3.25 7.66
CA ILE A 61 12.77 3.83 6.55
C ILE A 61 11.87 2.77 5.92
N GLN A 62 12.38 1.55 5.74
CA GLN A 62 11.61 0.45 5.17
C GLN A 62 10.45 0.06 6.09
N GLU A 63 10.67 -0.09 7.39
CA GLU A 63 9.61 -0.37 8.36
C GLU A 63 8.48 0.66 8.32
N ILE A 64 8.81 1.95 8.24
CA ILE A 64 7.81 3.03 8.17
C ILE A 64 7.01 2.92 6.87
N ARG A 65 7.66 2.61 5.74
CA ARG A 65 6.99 2.43 4.45
C ARG A 65 6.12 1.18 4.42
N ASP A 66 6.58 0.09 5.02
CA ASP A 66 5.84 -1.16 5.08
C ASP A 66 4.61 -1.03 5.96
N ALA A 67 4.72 -0.31 7.08
CA ALA A 67 3.58 0.04 7.93
C ALA A 67 2.56 0.89 7.15
N ALA A 68 3.00 1.97 6.50
CA ALA A 68 2.11 2.81 5.70
C ALA A 68 1.45 2.04 4.53
N ALA A 69 2.18 1.12 3.89
CA ALA A 69 1.65 0.28 2.84
C ALA A 69 0.65 -0.75 3.38
N LYS A 70 0.87 -1.27 4.59
CA LYS A 70 -0.08 -2.17 5.26
C LYS A 70 -1.36 -1.42 5.61
N ASP A 71 -1.26 -0.22 6.18
CA ASP A 71 -2.42 0.59 6.54
C ASP A 71 -3.24 0.96 5.29
N CYS A 72 -2.58 1.38 4.22
CA CYS A 72 -3.24 1.68 2.94
C CYS A 72 -3.92 0.44 2.31
N ARG A 73 -3.32 -0.75 2.44
CA ARG A 73 -3.95 -2.00 2.00
C ARG A 73 -5.22 -2.32 2.79
N TRP A 74 -5.21 -2.13 4.10
CA TRP A 74 -6.41 -2.32 4.94
C TRP A 74 -7.51 -1.35 4.54
N GLU A 75 -7.21 -0.06 4.35
CA GLU A 75 -8.20 0.92 3.92
C GLU A 75 -8.78 0.60 2.54
N LEU A 76 -7.95 0.11 1.61
CA LEU A 76 -8.41 -0.35 0.29
C LEU A 76 -9.30 -1.60 0.38
N GLN A 77 -8.97 -2.54 1.27
CA GLN A 77 -9.80 -3.74 1.51
C GLN A 77 -11.15 -3.36 2.13
N ASP A 78 -11.15 -2.49 3.14
CA ASP A 78 -12.37 -1.95 3.76
C ASP A 78 -13.23 -1.18 2.74
N ALA A 79 -12.61 -0.38 1.87
CA ALA A 79 -13.32 0.34 0.81
C ALA A 79 -13.85 -0.60 -0.28
N ALA A 80 -13.21 -1.75 -0.50
CA ALA A 80 -13.65 -2.74 -1.48
C ALA A 80 -14.78 -3.64 -0.95
N ALA A 81 -14.92 -3.83 0.37
CA ALA A 81 -15.96 -4.66 0.95
C ALA A 81 -17.39 -4.25 0.53
N PRO A 82 -17.80 -2.97 0.60
CA PRO A 82 -19.11 -2.54 0.07
C PRO A 82 -19.26 -2.77 -1.43
N LEU A 83 -18.15 -2.68 -2.19
CA LEU A 83 -18.16 -2.92 -3.63
C LEU A 83 -18.39 -4.41 -3.94
N PHE A 84 -17.79 -5.29 -3.15
CA PHE A 84 -18.02 -6.73 -3.23
C PHE A 84 -19.45 -7.10 -2.85
N GLU A 85 -20.03 -6.49 -1.81
CA GLU A 85 -21.45 -6.69 -1.45
C GLU A 85 -22.39 -6.30 -2.59
N VAL A 86 -22.16 -5.13 -3.21
CA VAL A 86 -22.94 -4.69 -4.37
C VAL A 86 -22.79 -5.66 -5.54
N LEU A 87 -21.57 -6.13 -5.81
CA LEU A 87 -21.32 -7.10 -6.88
C LEU A 87 -21.98 -8.46 -6.60
N ASP A 88 -21.95 -8.95 -5.36
CA ASP A 88 -22.55 -10.23 -4.97
C ASP A 88 -24.08 -10.21 -5.13
N GLY A 89 -24.73 -9.10 -4.78
CA GLY A 89 -26.16 -8.92 -5.05
C GLY A 89 -26.50 -8.75 -6.53
N ALA A 90 -25.64 -8.08 -7.30
CA ALA A 90 -25.91 -7.76 -8.70
C ALA A 90 -25.60 -8.93 -9.67
N LEU A 91 -24.55 -9.72 -9.40
CA LEU A 91 -24.09 -10.82 -10.25
C LEU A 91 -25.16 -11.89 -10.54
N PRO A 92 -25.95 -12.36 -9.56
CA PRO A 92 -27.02 -13.33 -9.81
C PRO A 92 -28.14 -12.78 -10.70
N ILE A 93 -28.53 -11.51 -10.49
CA ILE A 93 -29.53 -10.81 -11.30
C ILE A 93 -29.03 -10.70 -12.74
N PHE A 94 -27.78 -10.32 -12.92
CA PHE A 94 -27.17 -10.24 -14.25
C PHE A 94 -27.02 -11.61 -14.92
N ARG A 95 -26.58 -12.66 -14.20
CA ARG A 95 -26.48 -14.01 -14.77
C ARG A 95 -27.83 -14.52 -15.29
N ARG A 96 -28.91 -14.26 -14.54
CA ARG A 96 -30.28 -14.61 -14.96
C ARG A 96 -30.65 -13.88 -16.26
N HIS A 97 -30.48 -12.56 -16.32
CA HIS A 97 -30.80 -11.79 -17.52
C HIS A 97 -29.87 -12.07 -18.71
N ALA A 98 -28.61 -12.43 -18.49
CA ALA A 98 -27.68 -12.85 -19.55
C ALA A 98 -28.11 -14.18 -20.17
N ALA A 99 -28.54 -15.15 -19.35
CA ALA A 99 -29.05 -16.43 -19.80
C ALA A 99 -30.36 -16.28 -20.59
N GLU A 100 -31.15 -15.25 -20.27
CA GLU A 100 -32.37 -14.86 -20.99
C GLU A 100 -32.08 -14.04 -22.27
N GLY A 101 -30.82 -13.73 -22.57
CA GLY A 101 -30.43 -12.91 -23.73
C GLY A 101 -30.76 -11.42 -23.60
N SER A 102 -31.12 -10.95 -22.41
CA SER A 102 -31.66 -9.61 -22.15
C SER A 102 -30.61 -8.58 -21.71
N ILE A 103 -29.32 -8.92 -21.71
CA ILE A 103 -28.23 -8.01 -21.32
C ILE A 103 -27.46 -7.53 -22.55
N ASN A 104 -27.42 -6.20 -22.73
CA ASN A 104 -26.59 -5.55 -23.74
C ASN A 104 -25.09 -5.81 -23.47
N GLY A 105 -24.30 -6.04 -24.51
CA GLY A 105 -22.87 -6.42 -24.43
C GLY A 105 -22.02 -5.47 -23.58
N ASP A 106 -22.37 -4.19 -23.53
CA ASP A 106 -21.69 -3.16 -22.75
C ASP A 106 -21.75 -3.43 -21.24
N ALA A 107 -22.88 -3.93 -20.72
CA ALA A 107 -23.03 -4.25 -19.30
C ALA A 107 -22.20 -5.48 -18.90
N ARG A 108 -22.10 -6.47 -19.80
CA ARG A 108 -21.24 -7.65 -19.59
C ARG A 108 -19.76 -7.26 -19.59
N LEU A 109 -19.36 -6.32 -20.46
CA LEU A 109 -18.00 -5.82 -20.52
C LEU A 109 -17.63 -5.05 -19.25
N ALA A 110 -18.48 -4.12 -18.81
CA ALA A 110 -18.25 -3.30 -17.62
C ALA A 110 -18.03 -4.15 -16.35
N ILE A 111 -18.79 -5.24 -16.17
CA ILE A 111 -18.62 -6.16 -15.04
C ILE A 111 -17.29 -6.92 -15.15
N THR A 112 -16.97 -7.42 -16.34
CA THR A 112 -15.72 -8.17 -16.57
C THR A 112 -14.49 -7.30 -16.29
N GLU A 113 -14.53 -6.04 -16.75
CA GLU A 113 -13.48 -5.06 -16.50
C GLU A 113 -13.39 -4.68 -15.02
N SER A 114 -14.53 -4.53 -14.34
CA SER A 114 -14.57 -4.25 -12.90
C SER A 114 -13.96 -5.38 -12.07
N VAL A 115 -14.30 -6.64 -12.37
CA VAL A 115 -13.72 -7.82 -11.69
C VAL A 115 -12.22 -7.93 -11.96
N LYS A 116 -11.78 -7.64 -13.19
CA LYS A 116 -10.36 -7.65 -13.54
C LYS A 116 -9.59 -6.55 -12.78
N LEU A 117 -10.15 -5.34 -12.71
CA LEU A 117 -9.56 -4.24 -11.96
C LEU A 117 -9.41 -4.59 -10.47
N LEU A 118 -10.42 -5.23 -9.88
CA LEU A 118 -10.37 -5.69 -8.49
C LEU A 118 -9.29 -6.75 -8.28
N ASN A 119 -9.19 -7.73 -9.19
CA ASN A 119 -8.13 -8.74 -9.12
C ASN A 119 -6.72 -8.13 -9.28
N ASP A 120 -6.57 -7.12 -10.13
CA ASP A 120 -5.29 -6.40 -10.32
C ASP A 120 -4.94 -5.53 -9.10
N MET A 121 -5.95 -4.97 -8.42
CA MET A 121 -5.76 -4.12 -7.22
C MET A 121 -5.38 -4.91 -5.96
N PHE A 122 -5.97 -6.09 -5.77
CA PHE A 122 -5.80 -6.87 -4.53
C PHE A 122 -4.92 -8.12 -4.69
N GLY A 123 -4.64 -8.55 -5.93
CA GLY A 123 -4.10 -9.88 -6.20
C GLY A 123 -5.16 -10.96 -5.96
N VAL A 124 -5.09 -12.09 -6.68
CA VAL A 124 -6.08 -13.18 -6.57
C VAL A 124 -6.16 -13.74 -5.15
N ASP A 125 -5.03 -13.81 -4.45
CA ASP A 125 -4.95 -14.27 -3.06
C ASP A 125 -5.43 -13.22 -2.06
N GLY A 126 -5.21 -11.92 -2.32
CA GLY A 126 -5.66 -10.83 -1.46
C GLY A 126 -7.16 -10.57 -1.59
N ALA A 127 -7.73 -10.78 -2.77
CA ALA A 127 -9.19 -10.75 -2.98
C ALA A 127 -9.88 -11.91 -2.24
N LYS A 128 -9.33 -13.14 -2.32
CA LYS A 128 -9.85 -14.29 -1.55
C LYS A 128 -9.77 -14.07 -0.03
N ALA A 129 -8.67 -13.50 0.46
CA ALA A 129 -8.52 -13.20 1.88
C ALA A 129 -9.48 -12.10 2.35
N ALA A 130 -9.64 -11.01 1.58
CA ALA A 130 -10.58 -9.93 1.89
C ALA A 130 -12.04 -10.40 1.86
N MET A 131 -12.41 -11.28 0.91
CA MET A 131 -13.74 -11.89 0.86
C MET A 131 -14.00 -12.83 2.05
N ALA A 132 -12.98 -13.60 2.48
CA ALA A 132 -13.09 -14.46 3.65
C ALA A 132 -13.24 -13.64 4.96
N GLU A 133 -12.52 -12.52 5.10
CA GLU A 133 -12.68 -11.60 6.24
C GLU A 133 -14.03 -10.87 6.22
N ALA A 134 -14.56 -10.55 5.04
CA ALA A 134 -15.90 -9.98 4.88
C ALA A 134 -17.05 -11.00 5.09
N GLY A 135 -16.73 -12.27 5.37
CA GLY A 135 -17.73 -13.32 5.59
C GLY A 135 -18.46 -13.79 4.33
N VAL A 136 -17.92 -13.51 3.14
CA VAL A 136 -18.51 -13.90 1.85
C VAL A 136 -17.97 -15.28 1.46
N THR A 137 -18.81 -16.32 1.56
CA THR A 137 -18.49 -17.66 1.08
C THR A 137 -18.78 -17.79 -0.42
N ILE A 138 -17.74 -17.98 -1.23
CA ILE A 138 -17.89 -18.45 -2.61
C ILE A 138 -18.37 -19.90 -2.53
N VAL A 139 -19.65 -20.12 -2.81
CA VAL A 139 -20.16 -21.46 -3.05
C VAL A 139 -19.68 -21.85 -4.45
N ASP A 140 -18.69 -22.74 -4.52
CA ASP A 140 -18.26 -23.38 -5.76
C ASP A 140 -19.37 -24.35 -6.21
N ASP A 141 -20.46 -23.81 -6.73
CA ASP A 141 -21.51 -24.59 -7.41
C ASP A 141 -21.06 -24.91 -8.84
N LEU A 142 -19.99 -25.71 -8.94
CA LEU A 142 -19.62 -26.46 -10.14
C LEU A 142 -19.24 -27.88 -9.74
N GLY A 143 -20.26 -28.64 -9.36
CA GLY A 143 -20.35 -30.09 -9.52
C GLY A 143 -21.42 -30.42 -10.55
#